data_AF-A0A072PNR3-F1
#
_entry.id   AF-A0A072PNR3-F1
#
_cell.length_a   1.000
_cell.length_b   1.000
_cell.length_c   1.000
_cell.angle_alpha   90.00
_cell.angle_beta   90.00
_cell.angle_gamma   90.00
#
_symmetry.space_group_name_H-M   'P 1'
#
loop_
_entity.id
_entity.type
_entity.pdbx_description
1 polymer ?
#
loop_
_entity_poly.entity_id
_entity_poly.type
_entity_poly.pdbx_seq_one_letter_code
_entity_poly.pdbx_strand_id
1 'polypeptide(L)'
;MARSGRAMCQNTECKHNGLKIEKGELRLGTLVTIKDQTTWKWKHWGCVTPLQIKNLQDQVGPLADLDLDTDLPAIIDGYDEITVEAQEKIKFSLEHGHVPDEDWKGVSQSRR
;
A
#
# COMPACT_ATOMS: atom_id res chain seq x y z
N MET A 1 4.57 -7.38 -5.83
CA MET A 1 5.61 -7.52 -4.78
C MET A 1 6.80 -6.57 -5.01
N ALA A 2 7.64 -6.28 -4.00
CA ALA A 2 8.87 -5.52 -4.21
C ALA A 2 9.91 -6.30 -5.06
N ARG A 3 10.19 -5.83 -6.29
CA ARG A 3 11.12 -6.50 -7.21
C ARG A 3 12.61 -6.43 -6.80
N SER A 4 12.97 -5.44 -6.00
CA SER A 4 14.34 -5.25 -5.47
C SER A 4 14.33 -4.47 -4.15
N GLY A 5 15.35 -4.66 -3.31
CA GLY A 5 15.55 -3.99 -2.02
C GLY A 5 16.00 -2.52 -2.10
N ARG A 6 15.72 -1.82 -3.21
CA ARG A 6 16.23 -0.45 -3.44
C ARG A 6 15.27 0.66 -3.04
N ALA A 7 13.98 0.33 -2.90
CA ALA A 7 12.97 1.33 -2.57
C ALA A 7 13.05 1.68 -1.08
N MET A 8 13.16 2.97 -0.77
CA MET A 8 13.06 3.47 0.60
C MET A 8 11.60 3.80 0.93
N CYS A 9 11.13 3.35 2.08
CA CYS A 9 9.78 3.65 2.56
C CYS A 9 9.63 5.17 2.79
N GLN A 10 8.50 5.73 2.34
CA GLN A 10 8.21 7.16 2.45
C GLN A 10 7.44 7.53 3.72
N ASN A 11 7.19 6.58 4.63
CA ASN A 11 6.79 6.91 5.99
C ASN A 11 7.92 7.70 6.67
N THR A 12 7.60 8.77 7.38
CA THR A 12 8.59 9.72 7.93
C THR A 12 9.66 9.02 8.78
N GLU A 13 9.23 8.14 9.70
CA GLU A 13 10.13 7.41 10.57
C GLU A 13 11.04 6.44 9.82
N CYS A 14 10.45 5.62 8.95
CA CYS A 14 11.22 4.69 8.12
C CYS A 14 12.22 5.43 7.22
N LYS A 15 11.82 6.58 6.67
CA LYS A 15 12.66 7.42 5.83
C LYS A 15 13.82 8.02 6.63
N HIS A 16 13.56 8.51 7.85
CA HIS A 16 14.61 9.04 8.73
C HIS A 16 15.60 7.95 9.16
N ASN A 17 15.10 6.74 9.42
CA ASN A 17 15.92 5.58 9.79
C ASN A 17 16.55 4.87 8.58
N GLY A 18 16.35 5.37 7.35
CA GLY A 18 16.89 4.77 6.13
C GLY A 18 16.38 3.38 5.80
N LEU A 19 15.22 2.98 6.33
CA LEU A 19 14.65 1.65 6.17
C LEU A 19 14.16 1.44 4.74
N LYS A 20 14.73 0.43 4.10
CA LYS A 20 14.35 0.00 2.76
C LYS A 20 13.26 -1.05 2.83
N ILE A 21 12.55 -1.19 1.72
CA ILE A 21 11.56 -2.25 1.48
C ILE A 21 12.32 -3.38 0.81
N GLU A 22 12.37 -4.54 1.46
CA GLU A 22 13.20 -5.65 0.99
C GLU A 22 12.61 -6.34 -0.24
N LYS A 23 13.47 -7.04 -1.01
CA LYS A 23 13.00 -7.80 -2.18
C LYS A 23 11.99 -8.87 -1.71
N GLY A 24 10.84 -8.93 -2.36
CA GLY A 24 9.77 -9.84 -2.00
C GLY A 24 8.81 -9.31 -0.92
N GLU A 25 9.04 -8.13 -0.35
CA GLU A 25 8.09 -7.56 0.62
C GLU A 25 6.86 -6.96 -0.09
N LEU A 26 5.69 -7.08 0.54
CA LEU A 26 4.48 -6.37 0.11
C LEU A 26 4.63 -4.87 0.36
N ARG A 27 4.28 -4.07 -0.64
CA ARG A 27 4.39 -2.61 -0.60
C ARG A 27 3.28 -1.96 -1.38
N LEU A 28 2.90 -0.76 -0.95
CA LEU A 28 2.00 0.11 -1.70
C LEU A 28 2.79 1.20 -2.42
N GLY A 29 2.52 1.35 -3.71
CA GLY A 29 3.00 2.46 -4.53
C GLY A 29 1.92 3.53 -4.66
N THR A 30 2.29 4.79 -4.48
CA THR A 30 1.45 5.93 -4.83
C THR A 30 2.14 6.72 -5.93
N LEU A 31 1.46 6.90 -7.05
CA LEU A 31 1.92 7.74 -8.15
C LEU A 31 1.68 9.20 -7.77
N VAL A 32 2.73 10.02 -7.70
CA VAL A 32 2.61 11.45 -7.38
C VAL A 32 3.23 12.28 -8.48
N THR A 33 2.57 13.38 -8.85
CA THR A 33 3.10 14.35 -9.80
C THR A 33 3.54 15.61 -9.07
N ILE A 34 4.80 16.01 -9.27
CA ILE A 34 5.38 17.22 -8.67
C ILE A 34 6.02 18.02 -9.80
N LYS A 35 5.53 19.25 -10.05
CA LYS A 35 6.07 20.15 -11.09
C LYS A 35 6.27 19.42 -12.43
N ASP A 36 5.21 18.77 -12.91
CA ASP A 36 5.17 18.00 -14.16
C ASP A 36 6.01 16.71 -14.20
N GLN A 37 6.65 16.34 -13.09
CA GLN A 37 7.36 15.06 -12.97
C GLN A 37 6.55 14.08 -12.14
N THR A 38 6.16 12.97 -12.79
CA THR A 38 5.48 11.87 -12.12
C THR A 38 6.51 10.89 -11.55
N THR A 39 6.37 10.55 -10.27
CA THR A 39 7.26 9.65 -9.56
C THR A 39 6.48 8.73 -8.63
N TRP A 40 6.98 7.51 -8.43
CA TRP A 40 6.42 6.57 -7.47
C TRP A 40 6.96 6.84 -6.06
N LYS A 41 6.05 6.88 -5.09
CA LYS A 41 6.37 6.86 -3.66
C LYS A 41 5.97 5.51 -3.08
N TRP A 42 6.92 4.82 -2.46
CA TRP A 42 6.72 3.48 -1.92
C TRP A 42 6.59 3.51 -0.40
N LYS A 43 5.71 2.68 0.16
CA LYS A 43 5.66 2.40 1.59
C LYS A 43 5.66 0.90 1.84
N HIS A 44 6.27 0.48 2.96
CA HIS A 44 5.98 -0.84 3.53
C HIS A 44 4.48 -0.99 3.71
N TRP A 45 3.94 -2.20 3.53
CA TRP A 45 2.52 -2.46 3.76
C TRP A 45 2.07 -1.99 5.14
N GLY A 46 2.80 -2.37 6.19
CA GLY A 46 2.55 -1.93 7.56
C GLY A 46 2.63 -0.43 7.85
N CYS A 47 3.10 0.37 6.90
CA CYS A 47 3.15 1.84 7.03
C CYS A 47 2.05 2.55 6.22
N VAL A 48 1.17 1.80 5.56
CA VAL A 48 0.02 2.33 4.82
C VAL A 48 -1.04 2.78 5.82
N THR A 49 -1.43 4.05 5.76
CA THR A 49 -2.36 4.63 6.73
C THR A 49 -3.81 4.38 6.35
N PRO A 50 -4.77 4.47 7.31
CA PRO A 50 -6.20 4.37 7.00
C PRO A 50 -6.66 5.35 5.90
N LEU A 51 -6.09 6.56 5.85
CA LEU A 51 -6.37 7.51 4.78
C LEU A 51 -5.93 7.00 3.39
N GLN A 52 -4.80 6.29 3.31
CA GLN A 52 -4.36 5.70 2.03
C GLN A 52 -5.22 4.51 1.64
N ILE A 53 -5.68 3.71 2.60
CA ILE A 53 -6.65 2.64 2.35
C ILE A 53 -7.97 3.22 1.88
N LYS A 54 -8.45 4.31 2.50
CA LYS A 54 -9.65 5.02 2.04
C LYS A 54 -9.51 5.51 0.60
N ASN A 55 -8.38 6.14 0.24
CA ASN A 55 -8.13 6.56 -1.14
C ASN A 55 -8.07 5.36 -2.11
N LEU A 56 -7.66 4.18 -1.64
CA LEU A 56 -7.71 2.96 -2.43
C LEU A 56 -9.14 2.45 -2.59
N GLN A 57 -9.95 2.45 -1.53
CA GLN A 57 -11.39 2.16 -1.60
C GLN A 57 -12.10 3.09 -2.60
N ASP A 58 -11.79 4.39 -2.55
CA ASP A 58 -12.38 5.38 -3.48
C ASP A 58 -11.99 5.10 -4.95
N GLN A 59 -10.81 4.53 -5.20
CA GLN A 59 -10.38 4.12 -6.55
C GLN A 59 -11.02 2.80 -6.99
N VAL A 60 -11.23 1.88 -6.05
CA VAL A 60 -11.85 0.58 -6.31
C VAL A 60 -13.35 0.72 -6.52
N GLY A 61 -14.01 1.62 -5.80
CA GLY A 61 -15.46 1.79 -5.81
C GLY A 61 -16.16 0.98 -4.71
N PRO A 62 -17.50 0.96 -4.72
CA PRO A 62 -18.29 0.25 -3.70
C PRO A 62 -18.01 -1.27 -3.74
N LEU A 63 -17.50 -1.82 -2.64
CA LEU A 63 -17.16 -3.26 -2.59
C LEU A 63 -18.38 -4.18 -2.76
N ALA A 64 -19.59 -3.70 -2.43
CA ALA A 64 -20.83 -4.47 -2.59
C ALA A 64 -21.17 -4.76 -4.06
N ASP A 65 -20.61 -3.99 -5.00
CA ASP A 65 -20.84 -4.13 -6.44
C ASP A 65 -19.73 -4.94 -7.13
N LEU A 66 -18.78 -5.48 -6.37
CA LEU A 66 -17.56 -6.11 -6.88
C LEU A 66 -17.43 -7.57 -6.42
N ASP A 67 -16.92 -8.42 -7.31
CA ASP A 67 -16.30 -9.68 -6.94
C ASP A 67 -14.80 -9.46 -6.79
N LEU A 68 -14.33 -9.44 -5.55
CA LEU A 68 -12.94 -9.06 -5.24
C LEU A 68 -11.89 -9.98 -5.87
N ASP A 69 -12.23 -11.23 -6.19
CA ASP A 69 -11.30 -12.16 -6.81
C ASP A 69 -11.11 -11.89 -8.31
N THR A 70 -12.15 -11.39 -8.97
CA THR A 70 -12.15 -11.17 -10.42
C THR A 70 -11.96 -9.71 -10.83
N ASP A 71 -12.45 -8.77 -10.02
CA ASP A 71 -12.41 -7.34 -10.35
C ASP A 71 -11.11 -6.65 -9.89
N LEU A 72 -10.58 -7.00 -8.71
CA LEU A 72 -9.37 -6.35 -8.19
C LEU A 72 -8.14 -6.46 -9.10
N PRO A 73 -7.86 -7.61 -9.78
CA PRO A 73 -6.76 -7.69 -10.75
C PRO A 73 -6.84 -6.67 -11.88
N ALA A 74 -8.04 -6.27 -12.30
CA ALA A 74 -8.25 -5.30 -13.37
C ALA A 74 -8.17 -3.84 -12.87
N ILE A 75 -8.42 -3.60 -11.59
CA ILE A 75 -8.52 -2.27 -10.99
C ILE A 75 -7.20 -1.85 -10.32
N ILE A 76 -6.55 -2.76 -9.59
CA ILE A 76 -5.35 -2.49 -8.81
C ILE A 76 -4.12 -2.97 -9.57
N ASP A 77 -3.27 -2.02 -9.98
CA ASP A 77 -2.01 -2.30 -10.69
C ASP A 77 -1.09 -3.23 -9.89
N GLY A 78 -0.72 -4.37 -10.52
CA GLY A 78 0.18 -5.38 -9.95
C GLY A 78 -0.45 -6.32 -8.90
N TYR A 79 -1.78 -6.39 -8.80
CA TYR A 79 -2.50 -7.29 -7.89
C TYR A 79 -2.39 -8.78 -8.27
N ASP A 80 -2.28 -9.10 -9.55
CA ASP A 80 -2.02 -10.45 -10.06
C ASP A 80 -0.55 -10.89 -9.88
N GLU A 81 0.36 -9.93 -9.67
CA GLU A 81 1.79 -10.18 -9.43
C GLU A 81 2.17 -10.36 -7.95
N ILE A 82 1.20 -10.41 -7.03
CA ILE A 82 1.43 -10.63 -5.60
C ILE A 82 1.05 -12.05 -5.17
N THR A 83 1.51 -12.45 -3.99
CA THR A 83 1.15 -13.74 -3.40
C THR A 83 -0.30 -13.74 -2.94
N VAL A 84 -0.91 -14.92 -2.83
CA VAL A 84 -2.26 -15.09 -2.30
C VAL A 84 -2.39 -14.49 -0.90
N GLU A 85 -1.40 -14.69 -0.03
CA GLU A 85 -1.38 -14.07 1.31
C GLU A 85 -1.44 -12.53 1.24
N ALA A 86 -0.73 -11.92 0.30
CA ALA A 86 -0.77 -10.48 0.11
C ALA A 86 -2.11 -10.00 -0.46
N GLN A 87 -2.75 -10.79 -1.33
CA GLN A 87 -4.08 -10.52 -1.86
C GLN A 87 -5.12 -10.49 -0.73
N GLU A 88 -5.07 -11.46 0.18
CA GLU A 88 -5.94 -11.52 1.36
C GLU A 88 -5.74 -10.30 2.27
N LYS A 89 -4.48 -9.87 2.49
CA LYS A 89 -4.19 -8.64 3.25
C LYS A 89 -4.82 -7.40 2.62
N ILE A 90 -4.80 -7.30 1.29
CA ILE A 90 -5.43 -6.18 0.56
C ILE A 90 -6.94 -6.25 0.69
N LYS A 91 -7.57 -7.41 0.48
CA LYS A 91 -9.03 -7.59 0.64
C LYS A 91 -9.47 -7.22 2.05
N PHE A 92 -8.81 -7.76 3.07
CA PHE A 92 -9.03 -7.38 4.46
C PHE A 92 -8.98 -5.87 4.65
N SER A 93 -7.97 -5.22 4.08
CA SER A 93 -7.81 -3.77 4.24
C SER A 93 -8.89 -2.97 3.53
N LEU A 94 -9.33 -3.41 2.35
CA LEU A 94 -10.45 -2.81 1.63
C LEU A 94 -11.74 -2.93 2.45
N GLU A 95 -11.98 -4.05 3.11
CA GLU A 95 -13.18 -4.25 3.94
C GLU A 95 -13.14 -3.44 5.24
N HIS A 96 -11.98 -3.37 5.91
CA HIS A 96 -11.86 -2.82 7.26
C HIS A 96 -11.37 -1.35 7.28
N GLY A 97 -10.87 -0.83 6.15
CA GLY A 97 -10.38 0.54 6.03
C GLY A 97 -8.98 0.78 6.64
N HIS A 98 -8.28 -0.28 7.04
CA HIS A 98 -6.91 -0.22 7.56
C HIS A 98 -6.17 -1.53 7.29
N VAL A 99 -4.83 -1.51 7.34
CA VAL A 99 -4.02 -2.73 7.24
C VAL A 99 -4.26 -3.65 8.45
N PRO A 100 -4.01 -4.97 8.35
CA PRO A 100 -4.10 -5.87 9.49
C PRO A 100 -3.28 -5.34 10.68
N ASP A 101 -3.82 -5.46 11.90
CA ASP A 101 -3.16 -4.96 13.10
C ASP A 101 -1.79 -5.62 13.34
N GLU A 102 -1.63 -6.88 12.92
CA GLU A 102 -0.35 -7.61 12.97
C GLU A 102 0.71 -7.04 12.01
N ASP A 103 0.27 -6.44 10.90
CA ASP A 103 1.16 -5.79 9.93
C ASP A 103 1.47 -4.34 10.32
N TRP A 104 0.65 -3.72 11.17
CA TRP A 104 0.74 -2.30 11.48
C TRP A 104 2.06 -1.93 12.18
N LYS A 105 2.85 -1.08 11.53
CA LYS A 105 4.14 -0.59 12.05
C LYS A 105 4.04 0.79 12.73
N GLY A 106 2.85 1.40 12.75
CA GLY A 106 2.64 2.73 13.32
C GLY A 106 2.96 3.90 12.38
N VAL A 107 2.23 5.01 12.58
CA VAL A 107 2.70 6.35 12.20
C VAL A 107 3.14 7.00 13.50
N SER A 108 4.45 7.26 13.69
CA SER A 108 4.84 8.23 14.71
C SER A 108 4.19 9.55 14.31
N GLN A 109 3.18 9.97 15.08
CA GLN A 109 2.68 11.32 14.98
C GLN A 109 3.84 12.25 15.34
N SER A 110 4.49 12.84 14.34
CA SER A 110 5.30 14.03 14.60
C SER A 110 4.33 15.07 15.14
N ARG A 111 4.30 15.24 16.48
CA ARG A 111 3.61 16.35 17.13
C ARG A 111 4.01 17.62 16.39
N ARG A 112 3.04 18.29 15.78
CA ARG A 112 3.18 19.70 15.45
C ARG A 112 3.13 20.50 16.74
#